data_AF-X1JK48-F1
#
_entry.id   AF-X1JK48-F1
#
_cell.length_a   1.000
_cell.length_b   1.000
_cell.length_c   1.000
_cell.angle_alpha   90.00
_cell.angle_beta   90.00
_cell.angle_gamma   90.00
#
_symmetry.space_group_name_H-M   'P 1'
#
loop_
_entity.id
_entity.type
_entity.pdbx_description
1 polymer ?
#
loop_
_entity_poly.entity_id
_entity_poly.type
_entity_poly.pdbx_seq_one_letter_code
_entity_poly.pdbx_strand_id
1 'polypeptide(L)'
;MHQVTNHHNTTWPATKAELEQYSIATPYGVLTISNHGRRISFELFDDIRQSEHNIALHNYIQQLKRRGVTKFNNDHIAIPGANRSYSLVRGRAKLDAVYYRDGRIHELELKTTQQIGSERTHKQLLELAKHCHNLILVVRRGDQEEAATIVNMVGLATQIKVDTYEIYEEED
;
A
#
# COMPACT_ATOMS: atom_id res chain seq x y z
N MET A 1 -37.46 5.39 -21.04
CA MET A 1 -36.18 4.80 -21.47
C MET A 1 -35.08 5.77 -21.09
N HIS A 2 -34.32 5.47 -20.03
CA HIS A 2 -33.14 6.24 -19.63
C HIS A 2 -31.92 5.43 -20.06
N GLN A 3 -31.11 6.01 -20.95
CA GLN A 3 -29.82 5.43 -21.31
C GLN A 3 -28.77 5.91 -20.30
N VAL A 4 -28.09 4.93 -19.72
CA VAL A 4 -26.93 5.04 -18.85
C VAL A 4 -25.76 5.53 -19.70
N THR A 5 -25.11 6.61 -19.28
CA THR A 5 -23.82 7.04 -19.83
C THR A 5 -22.71 6.47 -18.96
N ASN A 6 -22.04 5.42 -19.46
CA ASN A 6 -20.78 4.92 -18.90
C ASN A 6 -19.67 5.96 -19.11
N HIS A 7 -19.08 6.45 -18.01
CA HIS A 7 -17.88 7.29 -18.04
C HIS A 7 -16.62 6.42 -17.86
N HIS A 8 -16.25 5.66 -18.88
CA HIS A 8 -14.86 5.23 -19.03
C HIS A 8 -14.07 6.39 -19.64
N ASN A 9 -13.38 7.17 -18.79
CA ASN A 9 -12.50 8.22 -19.29
C ASN A 9 -11.11 7.64 -19.57
N THR A 10 -11.05 6.76 -20.58
CA THR A 10 -9.80 6.29 -21.18
C THR A 10 -9.51 7.17 -22.38
N THR A 11 -9.01 8.38 -22.17
CA THR A 11 -8.53 9.22 -23.28
C THR A 11 -7.19 8.68 -23.75
N TRP A 12 -7.27 7.72 -24.68
CA TRP A 12 -6.15 7.26 -25.50
C TRP A 12 -6.42 7.65 -26.97
N PRO A 13 -5.41 8.12 -27.72
CA PRO A 13 -4.09 8.53 -27.26
C PRO A 13 -4.07 10.03 -26.90
N ALA A 14 -3.25 10.37 -25.90
CA ALA A 14 -2.84 11.74 -25.61
C ALA A 14 -2.28 12.40 -26.88
N THR A 15 -2.63 13.68 -27.09
CA THR A 15 -2.16 14.42 -28.27
C THR A 15 -0.63 14.47 -28.32
N LYS A 16 -0.10 14.41 -29.54
CA LYS A 16 1.33 14.22 -29.90
C LYS A 16 2.34 15.16 -29.24
N ALA A 17 1.88 16.19 -28.50
CA ALA A 17 2.68 17.25 -27.92
C ALA A 17 3.12 16.99 -26.46
N GLU A 18 2.60 15.99 -25.75
CA GLU A 18 2.81 15.86 -24.29
C GLU A 18 3.70 14.68 -23.83
N LEU A 19 4.24 13.85 -24.72
CA LEU A 19 4.99 12.65 -24.33
C LEU A 19 6.52 12.82 -24.46
N GLU A 20 7.09 13.81 -23.77
CA GLU A 20 8.55 13.83 -23.56
C GLU A 20 8.99 12.66 -22.65
N GLN A 21 8.22 12.42 -21.59
CA GLN A 21 8.46 11.33 -20.64
C GLN A 21 7.16 10.96 -19.89
N TYR A 22 6.88 9.67 -19.74
CA TYR A 22 5.85 9.18 -18.82
C TYR A 22 6.29 7.92 -18.09
N SER A 23 5.81 7.74 -16.86
CA SER A 23 6.24 6.64 -15.97
C SER A 23 5.05 5.82 -15.49
N ILE A 24 5.18 4.50 -15.54
CA ILE A 24 4.24 3.51 -15.03
C ILE A 24 4.88 2.84 -13.81
N ALA A 25 4.29 3.01 -12.64
CA ALA A 25 4.68 2.26 -11.45
C ALA A 25 4.02 0.88 -11.47
N THR A 26 4.83 -0.16 -11.32
CA THR A 26 4.41 -1.56 -11.18
C THR A 26 4.87 -2.08 -9.82
N PRO A 27 4.39 -3.23 -9.31
CA PRO A 27 4.97 -3.84 -8.12
C PRO A 27 6.48 -4.03 -8.23
N TYR A 28 6.99 -4.32 -9.44
CA TYR A 28 8.37 -4.68 -9.73
C TYR A 28 9.33 -3.49 -9.81
N GLY A 29 8.83 -2.31 -10.13
CA GLY A 29 9.65 -1.16 -10.48
C GLY A 29 8.90 -0.07 -11.21
N VAL A 30 9.64 0.96 -11.62
CA VAL A 30 9.12 2.05 -12.46
C VAL A 30 9.59 1.84 -13.89
N LEU A 31 8.62 1.73 -14.79
CA LEU A 31 8.85 1.78 -16.22
C LEU A 31 8.73 3.22 -16.68
N THR A 32 9.82 3.79 -17.18
CA THR A 32 9.86 5.14 -17.74
C THR A 32 10.02 5.04 -19.24
N ILE A 33 9.07 5.61 -19.98
CA ILE A 33 9.12 5.76 -21.43
C ILE A 33 9.46 7.21 -21.74
N SER A 34 10.53 7.42 -22.49
CA SER A 34 11.09 8.74 -22.80
C SER A 34 11.50 8.82 -24.27
N ASN A 35 11.84 10.03 -24.73
CA ASN A 35 12.27 10.29 -26.10
C ASN A 35 11.21 9.82 -27.12
N HIS A 36 9.95 10.24 -26.91
CA HIS A 36 8.81 9.87 -27.77
C HIS A 36 8.67 8.36 -27.99
N GLY A 37 8.93 7.56 -26.95
CA GLY A 37 8.84 6.10 -27.02
C GLY A 37 10.12 5.39 -27.48
N ARG A 38 11.19 6.11 -27.82
CA ARG A 38 12.45 5.51 -28.28
C ARG A 38 13.34 4.99 -27.16
N ARG A 39 13.08 5.39 -25.91
CA ARG A 39 13.83 4.91 -24.75
C ARG A 39 12.88 4.40 -23.68
N ILE A 40 13.05 3.12 -23.34
CA ILE A 40 12.39 2.49 -22.20
C ILE A 40 13.47 2.25 -21.15
N SER A 41 13.23 2.70 -19.93
CA SER A 41 14.09 2.44 -18.77
C SER A 41 13.25 1.81 -17.68
N PHE A 42 13.68 0.65 -17.19
CA PHE A 42 13.00 -0.06 -16.13
C PHE A 42 13.89 -0.08 -14.91
N GLU A 43 13.49 0.66 -13.89
CA GLU A 43 14.18 0.70 -12.61
C GLU A 43 13.45 -0.23 -11.65
N LEU A 44 14.08 -1.37 -11.34
CA LEU A 44 13.57 -2.33 -10.37
C LEU A 44 13.65 -1.74 -8.96
N PHE A 45 12.63 -1.97 -8.14
CA PHE A 45 12.67 -1.55 -6.74
C PHE A 45 13.63 -2.38 -5.89
N ASP A 46 13.91 -3.61 -6.30
CA ASP A 46 14.75 -4.59 -5.60
C ASP A 46 15.23 -5.67 -6.57
N ASP A 47 15.92 -6.71 -6.09
CA ASP A 47 16.22 -7.94 -6.83
C ASP A 47 14.93 -8.49 -7.51
N ILE A 48 15.08 -9.17 -8.66
CA ILE A 48 13.98 -9.74 -9.46
C ILE A 48 13.09 -10.67 -8.61
N ARG A 49 13.61 -11.19 -7.50
CA ARG A 49 12.88 -11.92 -6.47
C ARG A 49 12.17 -10.95 -5.51
N GLN A 50 11.08 -10.36 -5.96
CA GLN A 50 10.24 -9.58 -5.06
C GLN A 50 9.65 -10.44 -3.95
N SER A 51 9.81 -9.97 -2.71
CA SER A 51 9.17 -10.60 -1.57
C SER A 51 7.64 -10.43 -1.69
N GLU A 52 6.91 -11.45 -1.23
CA GLU A 52 5.44 -11.38 -1.11
C GLU A 52 4.99 -10.12 -0.36
N HIS A 53 5.79 -9.71 0.64
CA HIS A 53 5.59 -8.50 1.42
C HIS A 53 5.64 -7.22 0.56
N ASN A 54 6.62 -7.07 -0.33
CA ASN A 54 6.73 -5.89 -1.19
C ASN A 54 5.55 -5.78 -2.16
N ILE A 55 5.10 -6.90 -2.71
CA ILE A 55 3.92 -6.97 -3.59
C ILE A 55 2.66 -6.54 -2.81
N ALA A 56 2.49 -7.07 -1.60
CA ALA A 56 1.37 -6.74 -0.73
C ALA A 56 1.37 -5.25 -0.35
N LEU A 57 2.53 -4.69 0.02
CA LEU A 57 2.68 -3.27 0.34
C LEU A 57 2.35 -2.39 -0.87
N HIS A 58 2.85 -2.74 -2.06
CA HIS A 58 2.52 -2.02 -3.28
C HIS A 58 1.00 -2.01 -3.52
N ASN A 59 0.34 -3.17 -3.45
CA ASN A 59 -1.09 -3.28 -3.69
C ASN A 59 -1.90 -2.44 -2.70
N TYR A 60 -1.54 -2.45 -1.42
CA TYR A 60 -2.21 -1.64 -0.42
C TYR A 60 -2.03 -0.13 -0.68
N ILE A 61 -0.83 0.33 -1.04
CA ILE A 61 -0.61 1.74 -1.37
C ILE A 61 -1.41 2.15 -2.62
N GLN A 62 -1.53 1.29 -3.64
CA GLN A 62 -2.39 1.58 -4.79
C GLN A 62 -3.86 1.68 -4.39
N GLN A 63 -4.33 0.81 -3.49
CA GLN A 63 -5.68 0.87 -2.96
C GLN A 63 -5.92 2.17 -2.18
N LEU A 64 -4.96 2.61 -1.35
CA LEU A 64 -5.03 3.90 -0.66
C LEU A 64 -5.11 5.08 -1.63
N LYS A 65 -4.31 5.06 -2.71
CA LYS A 65 -4.37 6.09 -3.76
C LYS A 65 -5.73 6.14 -4.44
N ARG A 66 -6.33 4.99 -4.77
CA ARG A 66 -7.70 4.91 -5.31
C ARG A 66 -8.74 5.46 -4.32
N ARG A 67 -8.52 5.27 -3.01
CA ARG A 67 -9.32 5.85 -1.92
C ARG A 67 -9.05 7.35 -1.69
N GLY A 68 -8.25 8.02 -2.53
CA GLY A 68 -7.97 9.45 -2.48
C GLY A 68 -6.82 9.86 -1.54
N VAL A 69 -6.04 8.90 -1.03
CA VAL A 69 -4.89 9.21 -0.18
C VAL A 69 -3.73 9.76 -1.01
N THR A 70 -3.31 10.99 -0.71
CA THR A 70 -2.21 11.68 -1.42
C THR A 70 -0.97 11.89 -0.55
N LYS A 71 -1.09 11.76 0.77
CA LYS A 71 -0.02 12.00 1.75
C LYS A 71 0.34 10.69 2.43
N PHE A 72 1.43 10.05 2.01
CA PHE A 72 1.88 8.78 2.58
C PHE A 72 3.41 8.66 2.54
N ASN A 73 3.94 7.71 3.32
CA ASN A 73 5.29 7.19 3.19
C ASN A 73 5.23 5.67 3.41
N ASN A 74 6.20 4.94 2.88
CA ASN A 74 6.26 3.49 2.97
C ASN A 74 7.71 3.02 3.05
N ASP A 75 7.96 1.87 3.63
CA ASP A 75 9.29 1.26 3.62
C ASP A 75 9.54 0.53 2.29
N HIS A 76 10.80 0.18 2.05
CA HIS A 76 11.32 -0.79 1.07
C HIS A 76 11.06 -0.56 -0.43
N ILE A 77 9.95 0.07 -0.84
CA ILE A 77 9.59 0.28 -2.25
C ILE A 77 9.55 1.77 -2.61
N ALA A 78 10.01 2.10 -3.81
CA ALA A 78 10.03 3.48 -4.30
C ALA A 78 8.73 3.82 -5.05
N ILE A 79 7.67 4.16 -4.32
CA ILE A 79 6.40 4.54 -4.94
C ILE A 79 6.37 6.05 -5.23
N PRO A 80 6.03 6.48 -6.47
CA PRO A 80 5.84 7.89 -6.79
C PRO A 80 4.81 8.57 -5.87
N GLY A 81 5.18 9.74 -5.33
CA GLY A 81 4.36 10.49 -4.38
C GLY A 81 4.62 10.18 -2.90
N ALA A 82 5.48 9.22 -2.57
CA ALA A 82 5.88 8.97 -1.19
C ALA A 82 6.67 10.16 -0.62
N ASN A 83 6.25 10.66 0.55
CA ASN A 83 6.91 11.76 1.25
C ASN A 83 7.81 11.23 2.36
N ARG A 84 9.13 11.19 2.11
CA ARG A 84 10.14 10.66 3.05
C ARG A 84 10.31 11.46 4.34
N SER A 85 9.72 12.66 4.44
CA SER A 85 9.72 13.43 5.71
C SER A 85 8.82 12.83 6.78
N TYR A 86 7.88 11.94 6.42
CA TYR A 86 7.03 11.27 7.40
C TYR A 86 7.76 10.08 8.03
N SER A 87 8.01 10.15 9.34
CA SER A 87 8.70 9.09 10.05
C SER A 87 7.90 7.79 10.10
N LEU A 88 8.56 6.69 9.74
CA LEU A 88 8.05 5.32 9.89
C LEU A 88 8.39 4.72 11.26
N VAL A 89 9.24 5.39 12.06
CA VAL A 89 9.70 4.85 13.34
C VAL A 89 8.66 5.11 14.43
N ARG A 90 8.36 4.09 15.24
CA ARG A 90 7.48 4.13 16.42
C ARG A 90 8.17 3.40 17.57
N GLY A 91 8.67 4.16 18.54
CA GLY A 91 9.53 3.62 19.58
C GLY A 91 10.80 3.01 18.97
N ARG A 92 10.98 1.70 19.13
CA ARG A 92 12.10 0.93 18.55
C ARG A 92 11.72 0.17 17.27
N ALA A 93 10.46 0.22 16.86
CA ALA A 93 9.96 -0.47 15.69
C ALA A 93 9.87 0.49 14.50
N LYS A 94 9.90 -0.07 13.29
CA LYS A 94 9.68 0.64 12.03
C LYS A 94 8.44 0.06 11.38
N LEU A 95 7.53 0.93 10.96
CA LEU A 95 6.31 0.60 10.25
C LEU A 95 6.59 0.34 8.77
N ASP A 96 5.76 -0.49 8.16
CA ASP A 96 5.79 -0.73 6.71
C ASP A 96 5.27 0.48 5.94
N ALA A 97 4.30 1.21 6.48
CA ALA A 97 3.83 2.47 5.90
C ALA A 97 3.08 3.37 6.89
N VAL A 98 2.92 4.62 6.49
CA VAL A 98 2.05 5.61 7.14
C VAL A 98 1.30 6.40 6.09
N TYR A 99 0.08 6.80 6.39
CA TYR A 99 -0.65 7.77 5.56
C TYR A 99 -1.47 8.75 6.38
N TYR A 100 -1.75 9.90 5.78
CA TYR A 100 -2.61 10.93 6.38
C TYR A 100 -3.96 10.95 5.69
N ARG A 101 -5.01 10.89 6.50
CA ARG A 101 -6.40 11.03 6.04
C ARG A 101 -7.22 11.63 7.17
N ASP A 102 -8.15 12.52 6.84
CA ASP A 102 -9.07 13.14 7.80
C ASP A 102 -8.37 13.77 9.02
N GLY A 103 -7.22 14.41 8.77
CA GLY A 103 -6.41 15.07 9.80
C GLY A 103 -5.66 14.13 10.75
N ARG A 104 -5.67 12.82 10.51
CA ARG A 104 -5.02 11.80 11.35
C ARG A 104 -3.94 11.05 10.59
N ILE A 105 -2.93 10.61 11.34
CA ILE A 105 -1.94 9.64 10.86
C ILE A 105 -2.50 8.25 11.08
N HIS A 106 -2.47 7.43 10.04
CA HIS A 106 -2.74 6.01 10.07
C HIS A 106 -1.42 5.26 9.92
N GLU A 107 -1.15 4.35 10.84
CA GLU A 107 0.10 3.60 10.94
C GLU A 107 -0.12 2.17 10.47
N LEU A 108 0.72 1.68 9.58
CA LEU A 108 0.49 0.41 8.89
C LEU A 108 1.59 -0.60 9.24
N GLU A 109 1.14 -1.79 9.63
CA GLU A 109 1.96 -2.99 9.73
C GLU A 109 1.34 -4.07 8.84
N LEU A 110 2.12 -4.64 7.94
CA LEU A 110 1.69 -5.63 6.97
C LEU A 110 2.19 -7.02 7.37
N LYS A 111 1.33 -8.02 7.25
CA LYS A 111 1.70 -9.43 7.44
C LYS A 111 1.23 -10.29 6.27
N THR A 112 2.13 -11.13 5.78
CA THR A 112 1.78 -12.22 4.86
C THR A 112 1.17 -13.39 5.64
N THR A 113 0.51 -14.32 4.93
CA THR A 113 -0.16 -15.49 5.55
C THR A 113 0.77 -16.27 6.47
N GLN A 114 2.04 -16.44 6.09
CA GLN A 114 3.03 -17.18 6.89
C GLN A 114 3.42 -16.48 8.20
N GLN A 115 3.19 -15.17 8.30
CA GLN A 115 3.57 -14.37 9.46
C GLN A 115 2.43 -14.21 10.47
N ILE A 116 1.18 -14.37 10.02
CA ILE A 116 -0.01 -14.29 10.87
C ILE A 116 0.03 -15.45 11.87
N GLY A 117 -0.36 -15.18 13.12
CA GLY A 117 -0.33 -16.15 14.22
C GLY A 117 1.06 -16.44 14.81
N SER A 118 2.13 -15.92 14.22
CA SER A 118 3.48 -16.13 14.78
C SER A 118 3.70 -15.35 16.07
N GLU A 119 4.45 -15.94 17.01
CA GLU A 119 4.83 -15.26 18.26
C GLU A 119 5.57 -13.94 18.01
N ARG A 120 6.36 -13.89 16.92
CA ARG A 120 7.04 -12.67 16.48
C ARG A 120 6.05 -11.57 16.16
N THR A 121 5.01 -11.87 15.36
CA THR A 121 3.95 -10.91 15.03
C THR A 121 3.25 -10.44 16.29
N HIS A 122 2.93 -11.33 17.24
CA HIS A 122 2.32 -10.92 18.51
C HIS A 122 3.17 -9.91 19.29
N LYS A 123 4.48 -10.18 19.44
CA LYS A 123 5.41 -9.27 20.11
C LYS A 123 5.51 -7.93 19.39
N GLN A 124 5.52 -7.93 18.05
CA GLN A 124 5.56 -6.71 17.25
C GLN A 124 4.29 -5.87 17.44
N LEU A 125 3.10 -6.47 17.39
CA LEU A 125 1.83 -5.76 17.57
C LEU A 125 1.72 -5.16 18.97
N LEU A 126 2.13 -5.89 20.01
CA LEU A 126 2.16 -5.37 21.38
C LEU A 126 3.12 -4.19 21.56
N GLU A 127 4.25 -4.19 20.87
CA GLU A 127 5.18 -3.06 20.93
C GLU A 127 4.65 -1.86 20.15
N LEU A 128 4.17 -2.06 18.92
CA LEU A 128 3.62 -0.99 18.09
C LEU A 128 2.39 -0.34 18.72
N ALA A 129 1.51 -1.12 19.35
CA ALA A 129 0.32 -0.60 20.03
C ALA A 129 0.64 0.39 21.17
N LYS A 130 1.85 0.37 21.75
CA LYS A 130 2.27 1.34 22.78
C LYS A 130 2.54 2.73 22.21
N HIS A 131 2.86 2.82 20.92
CA HIS A 131 3.38 4.04 20.29
C HIS A 131 2.51 4.55 19.14
N CYS A 132 1.69 3.69 18.54
CA CYS A 132 0.79 4.03 17.45
C CYS A 132 -0.57 4.51 17.95
N HIS A 133 -1.15 5.50 17.27
CA HIS A 133 -2.47 6.04 17.64
C HIS A 133 -3.61 5.43 16.82
N ASN A 134 -3.37 5.14 15.53
CA ASN A 134 -4.33 4.55 14.61
C ASN A 134 -3.64 3.41 13.84
N LEU A 135 -3.21 2.37 14.59
CA LEU A 135 -2.56 1.20 14.02
C LEU A 135 -3.55 0.36 13.19
N ILE A 136 -3.12 0.00 12.00
CA ILE A 136 -3.84 -0.88 11.08
C ILE A 136 -2.92 -2.06 10.75
N LEU A 137 -3.38 -3.26 11.09
CA LEU A 137 -2.80 -4.51 10.64
C LEU A 137 -3.38 -4.83 9.26
N VAL A 138 -2.51 -4.85 8.25
CA VAL A 138 -2.89 -5.12 6.87
C VAL A 138 -2.51 -6.56 6.53
N VAL A 139 -3.49 -7.34 6.07
CA VAL A 139 -3.32 -8.77 5.79
C VAL A 139 -3.96 -9.16 4.45
N ARG A 140 -3.78 -10.41 4.03
CA ARG A 140 -4.55 -10.96 2.92
C ARG A 140 -6.03 -11.02 3.30
N ARG A 141 -6.94 -10.88 2.33
CA ARG A 141 -8.39 -10.96 2.58
C ARG A 141 -8.80 -12.29 3.20
N GLY A 142 -8.23 -13.39 2.72
CA GLY A 142 -8.48 -14.74 3.27
C GLY A 142 -8.08 -14.88 4.74
N ASP A 143 -7.17 -14.03 5.23
CA ASP A 143 -6.62 -14.11 6.59
C ASP A 143 -7.23 -13.04 7.51
N GLN A 144 -8.21 -12.26 7.03
CA GLN A 144 -8.78 -11.12 7.78
C GLN A 144 -9.45 -11.54 9.09
N GLU A 145 -10.21 -12.64 9.06
CA GLU A 145 -10.91 -13.16 10.25
C GLU A 145 -9.94 -13.75 11.29
N GLU A 146 -8.91 -14.47 10.82
CA GLU A 146 -7.84 -14.98 11.68
C GLU A 146 -7.06 -13.83 12.33
N ALA A 147 -6.68 -12.82 11.55
CA ALA A 147 -5.99 -11.64 12.06
C ALA A 147 -6.83 -10.89 13.09
N ALA A 148 -8.12 -10.71 12.85
CA ALA A 148 -9.05 -10.10 13.81
C ALA A 148 -9.15 -10.92 15.11
N THR A 149 -9.21 -12.25 14.99
CA THR A 149 -9.24 -13.17 16.13
C THR A 149 -7.96 -13.04 16.97
N ILE A 150 -6.80 -13.02 16.33
CA ILE A 150 -5.50 -12.85 17.00
C ILE A 150 -5.44 -11.50 17.73
N VAL A 151 -5.80 -10.40 17.06
CA VAL A 151 -5.82 -9.06 17.65
C VAL A 151 -6.74 -9.02 18.88
N ASN A 152 -7.87 -9.72 18.83
CA ASN A 152 -8.78 -9.85 19.97
C ASN A 152 -8.17 -10.68 21.12
N MET A 153 -7.56 -11.82 20.82
CA MET A 153 -6.91 -12.69 21.81
C MET A 153 -5.76 -12.00 22.55
N VAL A 154 -5.05 -11.08 21.90
CA VAL A 154 -3.98 -10.28 22.55
C VAL A 154 -4.49 -9.00 23.22
N GLY A 155 -5.81 -8.78 23.26
CA GLY A 155 -6.43 -7.64 23.94
C GLY A 155 -6.26 -6.29 23.22
N LEU A 156 -6.01 -6.30 21.91
CA LEU A 156 -5.74 -5.08 21.12
C LEU A 156 -6.89 -4.71 20.16
N ALA A 157 -8.05 -5.38 20.25
CA ALA A 157 -9.20 -5.16 19.35
C ALA A 157 -9.70 -3.70 19.30
N THR A 158 -9.53 -2.93 20.37
CA THR A 158 -9.93 -1.51 20.41
C THR A 158 -8.85 -0.56 19.88
N GLN A 159 -7.62 -1.03 19.71
CA GLN A 159 -6.44 -0.23 19.34
C GLN A 159 -5.97 -0.49 17.91
N ILE A 160 -6.20 -1.70 17.39
CA ILE A 160 -5.73 -2.14 16.08
C ILE A 160 -6.94 -2.42 15.18
N LYS A 161 -6.98 -1.76 14.03
CA LYS A 161 -7.91 -2.11 12.94
C LYS A 161 -7.29 -3.16 12.04
N VAL A 162 -8.10 -4.02 11.45
CA VAL A 162 -7.65 -4.97 10.42
C VAL A 162 -8.18 -4.51 9.06
N ASP A 163 -7.30 -4.40 8.07
CA ASP A 163 -7.64 -4.10 6.67
C ASP A 163 -6.93 -5.07 5.73
N THR A 164 -7.24 -5.02 4.43
CA THR A 164 -6.78 -5.99 3.45
C THR A 164 -6.08 -5.35 2.26
N TYR A 165 -5.01 -5.99 1.77
CA TYR A 165 -4.21 -5.50 0.64
C TYR A 165 -4.65 -6.02 -0.74
N GLU A 166 -5.79 -6.70 -0.83
CA GLU A 166 -6.33 -7.13 -2.12
C GLU A 166 -7.05 -5.97 -2.80
N ILE A 167 -6.77 -5.78 -4.09
CA ILE A 167 -7.42 -4.78 -4.91
C ILE A 167 -8.84 -5.28 -5.18
N TYR A 168 -9.86 -4.53 -4.75
CA TYR A 168 -11.21 -4.77 -5.22
C TYR A 168 -11.22 -4.48 -6.72
N GLU A 169 -11.48 -5.50 -7.53
CA GLU A 169 -11.95 -5.28 -8.90
C GLU A 169 -13.26 -4.51 -8.77
N GLU A 170 -13.35 -3.35 -9.43
CA GLU A 170 -14.65 -2.71 -9.59
C GLU A 170 -15.48 -3.69 -10.43
N GLU A 171 -16.59 -4.18 -9.88
CA GLU A 171 -17.59 -4.87 -10.69
C GLU A 171 -18.10 -3.83 -11.70
N ASP A 172 -17.74 -4.03 -12.98
CA ASP A 172 -18.24 -3.27 -14.13
C ASP A 172 -19.77 -3.35 -14.27
#